data_AF-A0AAU8T0N8-F1
#
_entry.id   AF-A0AAU8T0N8-F1
#
_cell.length_a   1.000
_cell.length_b   1.000
_cell.length_c   1.000
_cell.angle_alpha   90.00
_cell.angle_beta   90.00
_cell.angle_gamma   90.00
#
_symmetry.space_group_name_H-M   'P 1'
#
loop_
_entity.id
_entity.type
_entity.pdbx_description
1 polymer ?
#
loop_
_entity_poly.entity_id
_entity_poly.type
_entity_poly.pdbx_seq_one_letter_code
_entity_poly.pdbx_strand_id
1 'polypeptide(L)'
;MLDTIITALVSSGLTVAIAALIGWLIRNALLESVRGRIKLGNDKRLEELKAELTSELEVLKADRVRDTALLGLVHKSVSDSLSHAQEARVSAISDLWNALLTIRSSMPPIFFMLDCVTEDEYAGYLARDKVRQYELPNKDDTKFLSAEPFKSIEKQRLFFGEYLWSVYNAFMVIHVRAIFILLKEVGDGKSKPWYLDEPCRGVVKSLLTPDEFARFESMQIGQMAFIRAHIERKFLAHATRVLNGEENSAEAMRLAAQINAGIAAMPSASPL
;
A
#
# COMPACT_ATOMS: atom_id res chain seq x y z
N MET A 1 75.18 65.92 69.12
CA MET A 1 75.25 64.44 69.05
C MET A 1 73.85 63.78 69.00
N LEU A 2 72.75 64.49 69.34
CA LEU A 2 71.37 64.01 69.17
C LEU A 2 70.82 64.19 67.73
N ASP A 3 71.22 65.26 67.02
CA ASP A 3 70.73 65.55 65.66
C ASP A 3 71.24 64.58 64.59
N THR A 4 72.42 64.00 64.78
CA THR A 4 72.97 62.96 63.89
C THR A 4 72.23 61.62 64.01
N ILE A 5 71.58 61.34 65.15
CA ILE A 5 70.80 60.11 65.35
C ILE A 5 69.39 60.26 64.78
N ILE A 6 68.75 61.42 64.93
CA ILE A 6 67.42 61.69 64.36
C ILE A 6 67.48 61.76 62.83
N THR A 7 68.53 62.34 62.26
CA THR A 7 68.71 62.39 60.78
C THR A 7 69.01 61.00 60.19
N ALA A 8 69.69 60.12 60.94
CA ALA A 8 69.93 58.73 60.55
C ALA A 8 68.67 57.84 60.71
N LEU A 9 67.79 58.14 61.68
CA LEU A 9 66.53 57.42 61.90
C LEU A 9 65.44 57.86 60.90
N VAL A 10 65.41 59.13 60.52
CA VAL A 10 64.52 59.68 59.50
C VAL A 10 64.96 59.26 58.08
N SER A 11 66.27 59.12 57.83
CA SER A 11 66.78 58.64 56.52
C SER A 11 66.61 57.13 56.32
N SER A 12 66.58 56.35 57.41
CA SER A 12 66.25 54.91 57.38
C SER A 12 64.73 54.65 57.32
N GLY A 13 63.90 55.52 57.90
CA GLY A 13 62.43 55.46 57.75
C GLY A 13 61.95 55.83 56.34
N LEU A 14 62.57 56.83 55.70
CA LEU A 14 62.21 57.26 54.34
C LEU A 14 62.55 56.19 53.28
N THR A 15 63.67 55.48 53.46
CA THR A 15 64.10 54.41 52.54
C THR A 15 63.20 53.18 52.63
N VAL A 16 62.70 52.82 53.83
CA VAL A 16 61.71 51.75 53.99
C VAL A 16 60.36 52.13 53.38
N ALA A 17 59.92 53.39 53.52
CA ALA A 17 58.68 53.87 52.92
C ALA A 17 58.74 53.88 51.37
N ILE A 18 59.86 54.35 50.80
CA ILE A 18 60.08 54.35 49.35
C ILE A 18 60.18 52.92 48.81
N ALA A 19 60.88 52.02 49.52
CA ALA A 19 60.95 50.61 49.14
C ALA A 19 59.57 49.92 49.20
N ALA A 20 58.74 50.23 50.19
CA ALA A 20 57.37 49.72 50.28
C ALA A 20 56.48 50.23 49.14
N LEU A 21 56.63 51.49 48.75
CA LEU A 21 55.87 52.12 47.67
C LEU A 21 56.28 51.59 46.29
N ILE A 22 57.58 51.39 46.07
CA ILE A 22 58.13 50.71 44.88
C ILE A 22 57.67 49.25 44.84
N GLY A 23 57.75 48.52 45.96
CA GLY A 23 57.28 47.14 46.06
C GLY A 23 55.78 47.02 45.79
N TRP A 24 54.97 47.97 46.26
CA TRP A 24 53.54 48.05 45.98
C TRP A 24 53.25 48.32 44.50
N LEU A 25 53.95 49.26 43.88
CA LEU A 25 53.83 49.56 42.44
C LEU A 25 54.23 48.37 41.57
N ILE A 26 55.35 47.70 41.87
CA ILE A 26 55.82 46.51 41.16
C ILE A 26 54.79 45.37 41.31
N ARG A 27 54.25 45.17 42.51
CA ARG A 27 53.22 44.16 42.76
C ARG A 27 51.95 44.45 41.97
N ASN A 28 51.51 45.71 41.90
CA ASN A 28 50.33 46.10 41.13
C ASN A 28 50.57 45.93 39.62
N ALA A 29 51.72 46.35 39.10
CA ALA A 29 52.07 46.18 37.69
C ALA A 29 52.16 44.69 37.29
N LEU A 30 52.73 43.84 38.16
CA LEU A 30 52.75 42.39 37.97
C LEU A 30 51.33 41.82 37.97
N LEU A 31 50.49 42.18 38.94
CA LEU A 31 49.09 41.74 39.01
C LEU A 31 48.28 42.17 37.78
N GLU A 32 48.45 43.39 37.30
CA GLU A 32 47.78 43.88 36.09
C GLU A 32 48.28 43.15 34.84
N SER A 33 49.58 42.91 34.70
CA SER A 33 50.12 42.14 33.57
C SER A 33 49.63 40.69 33.57
N VAL A 34 49.58 40.04 34.74
CA VAL A 34 49.11 38.66 34.89
C VAL A 34 47.61 38.59 34.63
N ARG A 35 46.82 39.52 35.17
CA ARG A 35 45.38 39.64 34.88
C ARG A 35 45.13 39.91 33.40
N GLY A 36 45.92 40.78 32.77
CA GLY A 36 45.83 41.08 31.34
C GLY A 36 46.11 39.85 30.48
N ARG A 37 47.16 39.08 30.80
CA ARG A 37 47.47 37.82 30.11
C ARG A 37 46.40 36.75 30.30
N ILE A 38 45.88 36.57 31.53
CA ILE A 38 44.80 35.63 31.82
C ILE A 38 43.53 36.04 31.08
N LYS A 39 43.19 37.34 31.09
CA LYS A 39 42.02 37.86 30.40
C LYS A 39 42.12 37.65 28.88
N LEU A 40 43.25 38.03 28.27
CA LEU A 40 43.48 37.81 26.84
C LEU A 40 43.41 36.32 26.47
N GLY A 41 43.97 35.44 27.31
CA GLY A 41 43.91 34.00 27.12
C GLY A 41 42.49 33.45 27.24
N ASN A 42 41.71 33.95 28.20
CA ASN A 42 40.30 33.57 28.36
C ASN A 42 39.44 34.11 27.21
N ASP A 43 39.63 35.36 26.81
CA ASP A 43 38.91 35.99 25.70
C ASP A 43 39.19 35.23 24.40
N LYS A 44 40.45 34.85 24.15
CA LYS A 44 40.84 34.04 22.98
C LYS A 44 40.18 32.66 22.99
N ARG A 45 40.22 31.94 24.12
CA ARG A 45 39.54 30.64 24.25
C ARG A 45 38.02 30.75 24.08
N LEU A 46 37.44 31.85 24.56
CA LEU A 46 36.01 32.11 24.42
C LEU A 46 35.64 32.40 22.96
N GLU A 47 36.47 33.13 22.22
CA GLU A 47 36.28 33.32 20.78
C GLU A 47 36.49 32.02 19.99
N GLU A 48 37.52 31.23 20.31
CA GLU A 48 37.77 29.92 19.70
C GLU A 48 36.57 28.98 19.91
N LEU A 49 36.08 28.85 21.15
CA LEU A 49 34.89 28.04 21.47
C LEU A 49 33.63 28.57 20.78
N LYS A 50 33.46 29.89 20.70
CA LYS A 50 32.32 30.48 19.96
C LYS A 50 32.40 30.14 18.49
N ALA A 51 33.57 30.27 17.87
CA ALA A 51 33.78 29.96 16.46
C ALA A 51 33.53 28.48 16.18
N GLU A 52 34.04 27.59 17.05
CA GLU A 52 33.82 26.14 16.98
C GLU A 52 32.33 25.80 17.09
N LEU A 53 31.63 26.32 18.11
CA LEU A 53 30.18 26.11 18.28
C LEU A 53 29.35 26.65 17.11
N THR A 54 29.71 27.81 16.55
CA THR A 54 29.02 28.34 15.37
C THR A 54 29.23 27.47 14.14
N SER A 55 30.45 26.94 13.96
CA SER A 55 30.79 26.03 12.87
C SER A 55 30.02 24.71 12.99
N GLU A 56 30.00 24.09 14.18
CA GLU A 56 29.22 22.88 14.44
C GLU A 56 27.72 23.09 14.21
N LEU A 57 27.18 24.23 14.64
CA LEU A 57 25.78 24.57 14.39
C LEU A 57 25.47 24.75 12.91
N GLU A 58 26.37 25.34 12.13
CA GLU A 58 26.21 25.47 10.67
C GLU A 58 26.23 24.10 9.98
N VAL A 59 27.14 23.21 10.39
CA VAL A 59 27.20 21.82 9.89
C VAL A 59 25.91 21.07 10.22
N LEU A 60 25.46 21.08 11.47
CA LEU A 60 24.22 20.41 11.89
C LEU A 60 22.99 20.97 11.18
N LYS A 61 22.95 22.28 10.92
CA LYS A 61 21.87 22.89 10.11
C LYS A 61 21.92 22.41 8.67
N ALA A 62 23.11 22.35 8.06
CA ALA A 62 23.28 21.86 6.70
C ALA A 62 22.86 20.39 6.58
N ASP A 63 23.24 19.56 7.55
CA ASP A 63 22.85 18.16 7.64
C ASP A 63 21.33 18.00 7.80
N ARG A 64 20.70 18.79 8.69
CA ARG A 64 19.24 18.76 8.84
C ARG A 64 18.50 19.16 7.57
N VAL A 65 18.99 20.16 6.84
CA VAL A 65 18.42 20.58 5.55
C VAL A 65 18.56 19.45 4.53
N ARG A 66 19.73 18.81 4.47
CA ARG A 66 19.99 17.66 3.61
C ARG A 66 19.06 16.49 3.93
N ASP A 67 18.92 16.13 5.20
CA ASP A 67 18.05 15.03 5.64
C ASP A 67 16.59 15.32 5.32
N THR A 68 16.13 16.55 5.53
CA THR A 68 14.77 16.97 5.18
C THR A 68 14.55 16.89 3.66
N ALA A 69 15.53 17.29 2.86
CA ALA A 69 15.46 17.18 1.40
C ALA A 69 15.44 15.72 0.92
N LEU A 70 16.27 14.86 1.53
CA LEU A 70 16.29 13.42 1.25
C LEU A 70 14.97 12.75 1.63
N LEU A 71 14.43 13.05 2.82
CA LEU A 71 13.11 12.56 3.24
C LEU A 71 12.02 13.02 2.28
N GLY A 72 12.05 14.28 1.85
CA GLY A 72 11.12 14.80 0.85
C GLY A 72 11.20 14.06 -0.49
N LEU A 73 12.41 13.74 -0.96
CA LEU A 73 12.63 12.98 -2.19
C LEU A 73 12.14 11.54 -2.07
N VAL A 74 12.43 10.87 -0.94
CA VAL A 74 11.96 9.51 -0.66
C VAL A 74 10.43 9.47 -0.58
N HIS A 75 9.81 10.39 0.17
CA HIS A 75 8.35 10.49 0.25
C HIS A 75 7.71 10.70 -1.13
N LYS A 76 8.29 11.58 -1.94
CA LYS A 76 7.83 11.80 -3.31
C LYS A 76 7.96 10.53 -4.16
N SER A 77 9.11 9.87 -4.14
CA SER A 77 9.33 8.65 -4.92
C SER A 77 8.39 7.51 -4.51
N VAL A 78 8.12 7.35 -3.22
CA VAL A 78 7.15 6.37 -2.70
C VAL A 78 5.73 6.73 -3.13
N SER A 79 5.35 8.01 -3.01
CA SER A 79 4.03 8.50 -3.45
C SER A 79 3.82 8.30 -4.95
N ASP A 80 4.82 8.61 -5.77
CA ASP A 80 4.77 8.45 -7.23
C ASP A 80 4.64 6.97 -7.61
N SER A 81 5.41 6.10 -6.94
CA SER A 81 5.32 4.64 -7.14
C SER A 81 3.96 4.08 -6.73
N LEU A 82 3.40 4.53 -5.60
CA LEU A 82 2.06 4.13 -5.16
C LEU A 82 0.98 4.60 -6.14
N SER A 83 1.10 5.82 -6.66
CA SER A 83 0.19 6.35 -7.69
C SER A 83 0.21 5.48 -8.95
N HIS A 84 1.40 5.18 -9.48
CA HIS A 84 1.54 4.34 -10.67
C HIS A 84 0.99 2.92 -10.45
N ALA A 85 1.24 2.33 -9.27
CA ALA A 85 0.68 1.02 -8.93
C ALA A 85 -0.86 1.06 -8.84
N GLN A 86 -1.42 2.14 -8.29
CA GLN A 86 -2.87 2.33 -8.21
C GLN A 86 -3.49 2.54 -9.60
N GLU A 87 -2.85 3.29 -10.50
CA GLU A 87 -3.29 3.47 -11.88
C GLU A 87 -3.30 2.14 -12.65
N ALA A 88 -2.22 1.34 -12.53
CA ALA A 88 -2.15 0.01 -13.13
C ALA A 88 -3.27 -0.91 -12.60
N ARG A 89 -3.56 -0.83 -11.29
CA ARG A 89 -4.65 -1.56 -10.65
C ARG A 89 -6.03 -1.13 -11.15
N VAL A 90 -6.30 0.17 -11.24
CA VAL A 90 -7.55 0.70 -11.79
C VAL A 90 -7.75 0.21 -13.23
N SER A 91 -6.71 0.32 -14.06
CA SER A 91 -6.73 -0.15 -15.44
C SER A 91 -7.03 -1.65 -15.51
N ALA A 92 -6.34 -2.45 -14.68
CA ALA A 92 -6.50 -3.90 -14.69
C ALA A 92 -7.89 -4.37 -14.24
N ILE A 93 -8.47 -3.71 -13.23
CA ILE A 93 -9.84 -3.97 -12.78
C ILE A 93 -10.84 -3.59 -13.89
N SER A 94 -10.63 -2.46 -14.58
CA SER A 94 -11.45 -2.04 -15.70
C SER A 94 -11.40 -3.04 -16.86
N ASP A 95 -10.21 -3.50 -17.23
CA ASP A 95 -10.03 -4.51 -18.28
C ASP A 95 -10.71 -5.84 -17.91
N LEU A 96 -10.60 -6.27 -16.65
CA LEU A 96 -11.25 -7.49 -16.16
C LEU A 96 -12.78 -7.36 -16.17
N TRP A 97 -13.30 -6.18 -15.81
CA TRP A 97 -14.73 -5.90 -15.89
C TRP A 97 -15.24 -5.92 -17.33
N ASN A 98 -14.50 -5.33 -18.27
CA ASN A 98 -14.82 -5.38 -19.69
C ASN A 98 -14.81 -6.81 -20.23
N ALA A 99 -13.87 -7.66 -19.78
CA ALA A 99 -13.85 -9.08 -20.11
C ALA A 99 -15.11 -9.80 -19.59
N LEU A 100 -15.52 -9.52 -18.34
CA LEU A 100 -16.77 -10.05 -17.77
C LEU A 100 -18.00 -9.62 -18.57
N LEU A 101 -18.08 -8.35 -18.96
CA LEU A 101 -19.17 -7.84 -19.82
C LEU A 101 -19.15 -8.47 -21.21
N THR A 102 -17.97 -8.78 -21.75
CA THR A 102 -17.82 -9.47 -23.04
C THR A 102 -18.38 -10.88 -22.96
N ILE A 103 -18.02 -11.66 -21.93
CA ILE A 103 -18.60 -13.00 -21.67
C ILE A 103 -20.11 -12.89 -21.56
N ARG A 104 -20.61 -11.92 -20.80
CA ARG A 104 -22.05 -11.71 -20.63
C ARG A 104 -22.76 -11.45 -21.97
N SER A 105 -22.15 -10.65 -22.85
CA SER A 105 -22.69 -10.35 -24.17
C SER A 105 -22.55 -11.49 -25.18
N SER A 106 -21.64 -12.43 -24.96
CA SER A 106 -21.47 -13.62 -25.81
C SER A 106 -22.48 -14.72 -25.51
N MET A 107 -23.36 -14.56 -24.52
CA MET A 107 -24.38 -15.56 -24.23
C MET A 107 -25.37 -15.66 -25.39
N PRO A 108 -25.58 -16.86 -25.98
CA PRO A 108 -26.59 -17.04 -27.01
C PRO A 108 -28.00 -16.65 -26.50
N PRO A 109 -28.82 -15.94 -27.30
CA PRO A 109 -30.14 -15.47 -26.88
C PRO A 109 -31.07 -16.58 -26.36
N ILE A 110 -30.91 -17.82 -26.84
CA ILE A 110 -31.69 -18.97 -26.36
C ILE A 110 -31.57 -19.17 -24.85
N PHE A 111 -30.44 -18.81 -24.21
CA PHE A 111 -30.31 -18.91 -22.75
C PHE A 111 -31.29 -18.01 -22.01
N PHE A 112 -31.68 -16.86 -22.58
CA PHE A 112 -32.72 -16.03 -21.98
C PHE A 112 -34.06 -16.78 -21.95
N MET A 113 -34.40 -17.46 -23.04
CA MET A 113 -35.62 -18.27 -23.12
C MET A 113 -35.55 -19.48 -22.19
N LEU A 114 -34.40 -20.16 -22.15
CA LEU A 114 -34.18 -21.32 -21.28
C LEU A 114 -34.16 -20.96 -19.79
N ASP A 115 -33.86 -19.71 -19.44
CA ASP A 115 -33.97 -19.21 -18.07
C ASP A 115 -35.43 -18.93 -17.67
N CYS A 116 -36.38 -18.98 -18.61
CA CYS A 116 -37.82 -18.78 -18.37
C CYS A 116 -38.64 -20.08 -18.44
N VAL A 117 -38.04 -21.22 -18.76
CA VAL A 117 -38.72 -22.53 -18.80
C VAL A 117 -38.39 -23.35 -17.57
N THR A 118 -39.36 -24.10 -17.08
CA THR A 118 -39.15 -25.05 -15.98
C THR A 118 -38.37 -26.28 -16.45
N GLU A 119 -37.84 -27.06 -15.50
CA GLU A 119 -37.13 -28.32 -15.81
C GLU A 119 -37.98 -29.28 -16.65
N ASP A 120 -39.26 -29.42 -16.33
CA ASP A 120 -40.20 -30.30 -17.05
C ASP A 120 -40.47 -29.83 -18.50
N GLU A 121 -40.42 -28.52 -18.74
CA GLU A 121 -40.64 -27.92 -20.05
C GLU A 121 -39.38 -27.91 -20.92
N TYR A 122 -38.20 -28.05 -20.32
CA TYR A 122 -36.90 -27.84 -20.95
C TYR A 122 -36.70 -28.72 -22.19
N ALA A 123 -36.90 -30.04 -22.04
CA ALA A 123 -36.76 -30.99 -23.14
C ALA A 123 -37.79 -30.76 -24.26
N GLY A 124 -39.03 -30.44 -23.89
CA GLY A 124 -40.11 -30.14 -24.83
C GLY A 124 -39.86 -28.84 -25.62
N TYR A 125 -39.29 -27.82 -24.98
CA TYR A 125 -38.90 -26.57 -25.64
C TYR A 125 -37.79 -26.81 -26.68
N LEU A 126 -36.72 -27.52 -26.30
CA LEU A 126 -35.60 -27.85 -27.18
C LEU A 126 -35.95 -28.82 -28.32
N ALA A 127 -37.03 -29.59 -28.19
CA ALA A 127 -37.53 -30.48 -29.23
C ALA A 127 -38.25 -29.75 -30.38
N ARG A 128 -38.62 -28.47 -30.22
CA ARG A 128 -39.35 -27.71 -31.25
C ARG A 128 -38.45 -27.47 -32.48
N ASP A 129 -38.97 -27.77 -33.67
CA ASP A 129 -38.21 -27.65 -34.93
C ASP A 129 -37.58 -26.26 -35.15
N LYS A 130 -38.32 -25.19 -34.83
CA LYS A 130 -37.83 -23.81 -34.95
C LYS A 130 -36.62 -23.53 -34.03
N VAL A 131 -36.66 -24.04 -32.81
CA VAL A 131 -35.57 -23.88 -31.83
C VAL A 131 -34.33 -24.62 -32.33
N ARG A 132 -34.50 -25.86 -32.80
CA ARG A 132 -33.41 -26.69 -33.34
C ARG A 132 -32.72 -26.08 -34.55
N GLN A 133 -33.47 -25.41 -35.42
CA GLN A 133 -32.93 -24.89 -36.68
C GLN A 133 -32.27 -23.51 -36.53
N TYR A 134 -32.73 -22.65 -35.62
CA TYR A 134 -32.36 -21.23 -35.63
C TYR A 134 -31.86 -20.68 -34.28
N GLU A 135 -32.13 -21.32 -33.15
CA GLU A 135 -31.83 -20.76 -31.83
C GLU A 135 -30.74 -21.51 -31.07
N LEU A 136 -30.42 -22.75 -31.46
CA LEU A 136 -29.37 -23.52 -30.80
C LEU A 136 -28.00 -22.86 -30.99
N PRO A 137 -27.13 -22.92 -29.96
CA PRO A 137 -25.77 -22.48 -30.12
C PRO A 137 -25.10 -23.26 -31.25
N ASN A 138 -24.21 -22.59 -31.97
CA ASN A 138 -23.36 -23.18 -33.00
C ASN A 138 -21.88 -23.03 -32.60
N LYS A 139 -20.97 -23.52 -33.45
CA LYS A 139 -19.52 -23.45 -33.14
C LYS A 139 -19.02 -22.01 -33.01
N ASP A 140 -19.66 -21.05 -33.68
CA ASP A 140 -19.27 -19.64 -33.63
C ASP A 140 -19.57 -19.01 -32.29
N ASP A 141 -20.56 -19.51 -31.54
CA ASP A 141 -20.84 -19.07 -30.17
C ASP A 141 -19.74 -19.45 -29.18
N THR A 142 -18.78 -20.27 -29.59
CA THR A 142 -17.57 -20.58 -28.80
C THR A 142 -16.35 -19.76 -29.23
N LYS A 143 -16.44 -18.96 -30.31
CA LYS A 143 -15.29 -18.17 -30.82
C LYS A 143 -14.79 -17.14 -29.81
N PHE A 144 -15.63 -16.66 -28.89
CA PHE A 144 -15.18 -15.73 -27.84
C PHE A 144 -14.06 -16.34 -26.99
N LEU A 145 -14.00 -17.66 -26.80
CA LEU A 145 -12.90 -18.34 -26.09
C LEU A 145 -11.52 -18.12 -26.74
N SER A 146 -11.51 -17.87 -28.05
CA SER A 146 -10.29 -17.58 -28.80
C SER A 146 -9.95 -16.09 -28.86
N ALA A 147 -10.82 -15.21 -28.34
CA ALA A 147 -10.64 -13.78 -28.38
C ALA A 147 -9.47 -13.33 -27.49
N GLU A 148 -8.72 -12.33 -27.95
CA GLU A 148 -7.57 -11.75 -27.25
C GLU A 148 -7.80 -11.32 -25.79
N PRO A 149 -8.98 -10.78 -25.38
CA PRO A 149 -9.19 -10.36 -23.99
C PRO A 149 -8.91 -11.46 -22.97
N PHE A 150 -9.11 -12.74 -23.33
CA PHE A 150 -8.88 -13.86 -22.42
C PHE A 150 -7.40 -14.17 -22.20
N LYS A 151 -6.54 -13.92 -23.21
CA LYS A 151 -5.10 -14.19 -23.12
C LYS A 151 -4.34 -13.01 -22.51
N SER A 152 -4.82 -11.79 -22.72
CA SER A 152 -4.17 -10.58 -22.20
C SER A 152 -4.50 -10.33 -20.73
N ILE A 153 -5.71 -10.66 -20.28
CA ILE A 153 -6.15 -10.32 -18.93
C ILE A 153 -5.41 -11.08 -17.82
N GLU A 154 -4.99 -12.33 -18.09
CA GLU A 154 -4.22 -13.12 -17.12
C GLU A 154 -2.88 -12.46 -16.77
N LYS A 155 -2.27 -11.74 -17.71
CA LYS A 155 -1.02 -10.99 -17.47
C LYS A 155 -1.19 -9.87 -16.45
N GLN A 156 -2.41 -9.38 -16.28
CA GLN A 156 -2.73 -8.29 -15.36
C GLN A 156 -3.20 -8.81 -13.98
N ARG A 157 -3.22 -10.14 -13.76
CA ARG A 157 -3.70 -10.78 -12.52
C ARG A 157 -3.04 -10.27 -11.25
N LEU A 158 -1.77 -9.90 -11.33
CA LEU A 158 -1.03 -9.28 -10.22
C LEU A 158 -1.73 -8.03 -9.67
N PHE A 159 -2.43 -7.28 -10.52
CA PHE A 159 -2.93 -5.96 -10.16
C PHE A 159 -4.34 -5.98 -9.55
N PHE A 160 -5.19 -6.95 -9.92
CA PHE A 160 -6.57 -7.06 -9.42
C PHE A 160 -6.78 -8.16 -8.37
N GLY A 161 -5.81 -9.05 -8.17
CA GLY A 161 -5.82 -10.03 -7.09
C GLY A 161 -6.63 -11.31 -7.35
N GLU A 162 -6.48 -12.26 -6.45
CA GLU A 162 -6.99 -13.64 -6.61
C GLU A 162 -8.51 -13.75 -6.48
N TYR A 163 -9.13 -12.89 -5.67
CA TYR A 163 -10.57 -12.93 -5.47
C TYR A 163 -11.33 -12.52 -6.74
N LEU A 164 -10.99 -11.37 -7.32
CA LEU A 164 -11.61 -10.91 -8.59
C LEU A 164 -11.35 -11.90 -9.71
N TRP A 165 -10.14 -12.47 -9.77
CA TRP A 165 -9.83 -13.55 -10.71
C TRP A 165 -10.78 -14.74 -10.56
N SER A 166 -10.98 -15.19 -9.32
CA SER A 166 -11.81 -16.36 -9.02
C SER A 166 -13.28 -16.12 -9.38
N VAL A 167 -13.81 -14.91 -9.11
CA VAL A 167 -15.18 -14.52 -9.49
C VAL A 167 -15.34 -14.49 -11.00
N TYR A 168 -14.39 -13.89 -11.73
CA TYR A 168 -14.38 -13.88 -13.20
C TYR A 168 -14.31 -15.30 -13.78
N ASN A 169 -13.40 -16.12 -13.28
CA ASN A 169 -13.18 -17.49 -13.76
C ASN A 169 -14.41 -18.37 -13.49
N ALA A 170 -15.05 -18.23 -12.33
CA ALA A 170 -16.30 -18.92 -12.03
C ALA A 170 -17.40 -18.58 -13.07
N PHE A 171 -17.52 -17.31 -13.44
CA PHE A 171 -18.47 -16.90 -14.48
C PHE A 171 -18.15 -17.54 -15.84
N MET A 172 -16.87 -17.49 -16.24
CA MET A 172 -16.40 -18.05 -17.49
C MET A 172 -16.65 -19.57 -17.57
N VAL A 173 -16.31 -20.31 -16.51
CA VAL A 173 -16.55 -21.76 -16.44
C VAL A 173 -18.04 -22.09 -16.57
N ILE A 174 -18.91 -21.42 -15.81
CA ILE A 174 -20.36 -21.64 -15.87
C ILE A 174 -20.88 -21.35 -17.28
N HIS A 175 -20.47 -20.22 -17.85
CA HIS A 175 -20.92 -19.77 -19.17
C HIS A 175 -20.52 -20.75 -20.29
N VAL A 176 -19.24 -21.12 -20.34
CA VAL A 176 -18.71 -22.04 -21.35
C VAL A 176 -19.33 -23.42 -21.20
N ARG A 177 -19.46 -23.90 -19.97
CA ARG A 177 -20.03 -25.22 -19.69
C ARG A 177 -21.51 -25.28 -20.08
N ALA A 178 -22.27 -24.23 -19.81
CA ALA A 178 -23.67 -24.13 -20.20
C ALA A 178 -23.84 -24.21 -21.73
N ILE A 179 -23.03 -23.45 -22.50
CA ILE A 179 -23.03 -23.52 -23.97
C ILE A 179 -22.66 -24.93 -24.45
N PHE A 180 -21.63 -25.53 -23.85
CA PHE A 180 -21.16 -26.86 -24.22
C PHE A 180 -22.20 -27.96 -23.98
N ILE A 181 -22.95 -27.88 -22.87
CA ILE A 181 -24.05 -28.82 -22.56
C ILE A 181 -25.10 -28.77 -23.67
N LEU A 182 -25.54 -27.58 -24.09
CA LEU A 182 -26.50 -27.45 -25.19
C LEU A 182 -25.94 -27.96 -26.52
N LEU A 183 -24.69 -27.62 -26.85
CA LEU A 183 -24.04 -28.09 -28.08
C LEU A 183 -23.95 -29.62 -28.15
N LYS A 184 -23.68 -30.29 -27.02
CA LYS A 184 -23.48 -31.72 -26.96
C LYS A 184 -24.78 -32.50 -26.84
N GLU A 185 -25.67 -32.10 -25.93
CA GLU A 185 -26.79 -32.95 -25.50
C GLU A 185 -28.06 -32.81 -26.34
N VAL A 186 -28.19 -31.72 -27.12
CA VAL A 186 -29.37 -31.53 -27.97
C VAL A 186 -29.42 -32.55 -29.12
N GLY A 187 -28.25 -33.01 -29.59
CA GLY A 187 -28.16 -34.10 -30.58
C GLY A 187 -28.67 -35.45 -30.06
N ASP A 188 -28.56 -35.69 -28.75
CA ASP A 188 -28.85 -36.99 -28.13
C ASP A 188 -30.26 -37.05 -27.49
N GLY A 189 -31.02 -35.95 -27.51
CA GLY A 189 -32.37 -35.88 -26.94
C GLY A 189 -32.44 -36.00 -25.41
N LYS A 190 -31.30 -35.87 -24.73
CA LYS A 190 -31.16 -36.00 -23.26
C LYS A 190 -30.73 -34.69 -22.59
N SER A 191 -31.02 -33.56 -23.23
CA SER A 191 -30.54 -32.27 -22.73
C SER A 191 -31.14 -31.94 -21.38
N LYS A 192 -30.26 -31.69 -20.41
CA LYS A 192 -30.63 -31.20 -19.09
C LYS A 192 -30.29 -29.72 -18.94
N PRO A 193 -30.99 -29.00 -18.06
CA PRO A 193 -30.58 -27.65 -17.68
C PRO A 193 -29.15 -27.63 -17.13
N TRP A 194 -28.39 -26.59 -17.49
CA TRP A 194 -26.99 -26.44 -17.11
C TRP A 194 -26.78 -26.41 -15.58
N TYR A 195 -27.77 -25.93 -14.81
CA TYR A 195 -27.68 -25.84 -13.36
C TYR A 195 -27.77 -27.20 -12.65
N LEU A 196 -28.17 -28.26 -13.38
CA LEU A 196 -28.15 -29.65 -12.89
C LEU A 196 -26.83 -30.38 -13.23
N ASP A 197 -25.93 -29.75 -14.00
CA ASP A 197 -24.59 -30.30 -14.24
C ASP A 197 -23.75 -30.15 -12.97
N GLU A 198 -23.29 -31.28 -12.43
CA GLU A 198 -22.58 -31.33 -11.14
C GLU A 198 -21.34 -30.41 -11.09
N PRO A 199 -20.49 -30.33 -12.15
CA PRO A 199 -19.44 -29.32 -12.23
C PRO A 199 -19.93 -27.87 -12.11
N CYS A 200 -20.97 -27.48 -12.88
CA CYS A 200 -21.56 -26.13 -12.76
C CYS A 200 -22.08 -25.87 -11.35
N ARG A 201 -22.80 -26.83 -10.78
CA ARG A 201 -23.36 -26.74 -9.43
C ARG A 201 -22.28 -26.60 -8.36
N GLY A 202 -21.16 -27.30 -8.50
CA GLY A 202 -19.99 -27.16 -7.63
C GLY A 202 -19.40 -25.75 -7.64
N VAL A 203 -19.30 -25.13 -8.82
CA VAL A 203 -18.82 -23.73 -8.97
C VAL A 203 -19.83 -22.75 -8.38
N VAL A 204 -21.13 -22.96 -8.61
CA VAL A 204 -22.18 -22.12 -8.02
C VAL A 204 -22.14 -22.18 -6.49
N LYS A 205 -21.97 -23.37 -5.92
CA LYS A 205 -21.89 -23.59 -4.47
C LYS A 205 -20.68 -22.90 -3.84
N SER A 206 -19.54 -22.79 -4.55
CA SER A 206 -18.36 -22.09 -4.02
C SER A 206 -18.47 -20.56 -4.11
N LEU A 207 -19.29 -20.05 -5.03
CA LEU A 207 -19.53 -18.63 -5.20
C LEU A 207 -20.54 -18.08 -4.18
N LEU A 208 -21.55 -18.87 -3.85
CA LEU A 208 -22.69 -18.46 -3.03
C LEU A 208 -22.50 -18.82 -1.55
N THR A 209 -23.11 -18.04 -0.67
CA THR A 209 -23.32 -18.44 0.74
C THR A 209 -24.31 -19.61 0.83
N PRO A 210 -24.36 -20.35 1.95
CA PRO A 210 -25.32 -21.46 2.11
C PRO A 210 -26.78 -21.05 1.86
N ASP A 211 -27.19 -19.87 2.35
CA ASP A 211 -28.54 -19.36 2.17
C ASP A 211 -28.82 -18.95 0.72
N GLU A 212 -27.86 -18.28 0.06
CA GLU A 212 -27.95 -17.94 -1.36
C GLU A 212 -28.03 -19.21 -2.22
N PHE A 213 -27.28 -20.26 -1.87
CA PHE A 213 -27.28 -21.54 -2.58
C PHE A 213 -28.59 -22.29 -2.38
N ALA A 214 -29.12 -22.34 -1.15
CA ALA A 214 -30.43 -22.93 -0.89
C ALA A 214 -31.54 -22.22 -1.68
N ARG A 215 -31.47 -20.88 -1.77
CA ARG A 215 -32.38 -20.11 -2.62
C ARG A 215 -32.22 -20.48 -4.10
N PHE A 216 -30.99 -20.53 -4.61
CA PHE A 216 -30.70 -20.94 -5.98
C PHE A 216 -31.31 -22.30 -6.32
N GLU A 217 -31.14 -23.29 -5.44
CA GLU A 217 -31.70 -24.65 -5.60
C GLU A 217 -33.22 -24.70 -5.58
N SER A 218 -33.87 -23.77 -4.86
CA SER A 218 -35.33 -23.70 -4.80
C SER A 218 -35.97 -23.01 -6.02
N MET A 219 -35.18 -22.38 -6.88
CA MET A 219 -35.69 -21.67 -8.06
C MET A 219 -36.08 -22.65 -9.15
N GLN A 220 -37.25 -22.44 -9.75
CA GLN A 220 -37.69 -23.19 -10.93
C GLN A 220 -37.20 -22.56 -12.24
N ILE A 221 -37.02 -21.23 -12.25
CA ILE A 221 -36.60 -20.41 -13.40
C ILE A 221 -35.66 -19.31 -12.92
N GLY A 222 -34.90 -18.71 -13.83
CA GLY A 222 -34.07 -17.53 -13.55
C GLY A 222 -32.71 -17.82 -12.94
N GLN A 223 -32.23 -19.07 -12.97
CA GLN A 223 -30.97 -19.49 -12.36
C GLN A 223 -29.77 -18.76 -12.98
N MET A 224 -29.77 -18.53 -14.30
CA MET A 224 -28.67 -17.82 -14.98
C MET A 224 -28.67 -16.33 -14.61
N ALA A 225 -29.84 -15.69 -14.64
CA ALA A 225 -29.99 -14.31 -14.19
C ALA A 225 -29.57 -14.14 -12.72
N PHE A 226 -29.94 -15.09 -11.85
CA PHE A 226 -29.58 -15.09 -10.45
C PHE A 226 -28.06 -15.13 -10.25
N ILE A 227 -27.36 -16.06 -10.89
CA ILE A 227 -25.91 -16.20 -10.77
C ILE A 227 -25.19 -14.98 -11.32
N ARG A 228 -25.60 -14.50 -12.50
CA ARG A 228 -25.04 -13.29 -13.10
C ARG A 228 -25.13 -12.10 -12.15
N ALA A 229 -26.29 -11.86 -11.54
CA ALA A 229 -26.47 -10.76 -10.59
C ALA A 229 -25.57 -10.90 -9.35
N HIS A 230 -25.35 -12.12 -8.84
CA HIS A 230 -24.48 -12.35 -7.69
C HIS A 230 -23.00 -12.17 -8.04
N ILE A 231 -22.57 -12.62 -9.21
CA ILE A 231 -21.21 -12.42 -9.71
C ILE A 231 -20.92 -10.93 -9.89
N GLU A 232 -21.79 -10.20 -10.60
CA GLU A 232 -21.63 -8.75 -10.82
C GLU A 232 -21.59 -8.00 -9.48
N ARG A 233 -22.47 -8.35 -8.52
CA ARG A 233 -22.47 -7.74 -7.19
C ARG A 233 -21.18 -8.01 -6.41
N LYS A 234 -20.71 -9.27 -6.36
CA LYS A 234 -19.47 -9.65 -5.66
C LYS A 234 -18.25 -8.99 -6.28
N PHE A 235 -18.20 -8.94 -7.62
CA PHE A 235 -17.15 -8.25 -8.36
C PHE A 235 -17.11 -6.76 -8.00
N LEU A 236 -18.23 -6.05 -8.17
CA LEU A 236 -18.29 -4.60 -7.93
C LEU A 236 -18.01 -4.25 -6.47
N ALA A 237 -18.55 -5.03 -5.53
CA ALA A 237 -18.30 -4.83 -4.10
C ALA A 237 -16.81 -4.94 -3.78
N HIS A 238 -16.14 -6.00 -4.26
CA HIS A 238 -14.72 -6.19 -4.00
C HIS A 238 -13.84 -5.18 -4.76
N ALA A 239 -14.13 -4.93 -6.03
CA ALA A 239 -13.44 -3.91 -6.82
C ALA A 239 -13.49 -2.52 -6.15
N THR A 240 -14.67 -2.13 -5.63
CA THR A 240 -14.82 -0.86 -4.89
C THR A 240 -13.91 -0.80 -3.66
N ARG A 241 -13.83 -1.88 -2.88
CA ARG A 241 -12.95 -1.95 -1.69
C ARG A 241 -11.47 -1.85 -2.06
N VAL A 242 -11.07 -2.53 -3.14
CA VAL A 242 -9.70 -2.48 -3.68
C VAL A 242 -9.35 -1.06 -4.14
N LEU A 243 -10.27 -0.41 -4.87
CA LEU A 243 -10.09 0.94 -5.41
C LEU A 243 -10.06 2.01 -4.31
N ASN A 244 -10.83 1.81 -3.24
CA ASN A 244 -10.81 2.68 -2.05
C ASN A 244 -9.58 2.45 -1.14
N GLY A 245 -8.74 1.46 -1.45
CA GLY A 245 -7.54 1.14 -0.68
C GLY A 245 -7.83 0.41 0.65
N GLU A 246 -9.05 -0.05 0.89
CA GLU A 246 -9.43 -0.74 2.14
C GLU A 246 -8.59 -2.01 2.35
N GLU A 247 -8.34 -2.76 1.28
CA GLU A 247 -7.61 -4.02 1.34
C GLU A 247 -6.10 -3.82 1.58
N ASN A 248 -5.50 -2.80 0.94
CA ASN A 248 -4.12 -2.42 1.20
C ASN A 248 -3.93 -1.84 2.60
N SER A 249 -4.88 -1.03 3.08
CA SER A 249 -4.76 -0.35 4.37
C SER A 249 -4.83 -1.32 5.55
N ALA A 250 -5.74 -2.30 5.53
CA ALA A 250 -5.86 -3.30 6.59
C ALA A 250 -4.63 -4.21 6.69
N GLU A 251 -4.10 -4.66 5.54
CA GLU A 251 -2.91 -5.51 5.51
C GLU A 251 -1.62 -4.75 5.82
N ALA A 252 -1.47 -3.52 5.31
CA ALA A 252 -0.33 -2.66 5.65
C ALA A 252 -0.32 -2.29 7.14
N MET A 253 -1.48 -1.99 7.74
CA MET A 253 -1.59 -1.74 9.19
C MET A 253 -1.24 -3.00 10.00
N ARG A 254 -1.67 -4.19 9.55
CA ARG A 254 -1.32 -5.47 10.19
C ARG A 254 0.19 -5.72 10.15
N LEU A 255 0.81 -5.55 8.99
CA LEU A 255 2.25 -5.72 8.81
C LEU A 255 3.06 -4.68 9.60
N ALA A 256 2.64 -3.41 9.59
CA ALA A 256 3.25 -2.35 10.39
C ALA A 256 3.17 -2.66 11.90
N ALA A 257 2.02 -3.17 12.37
CA ALA A 257 1.87 -3.60 13.76
C ALA A 257 2.82 -4.78 14.11
N GLN A 258 2.99 -5.75 13.21
CA GLN A 258 3.94 -6.85 13.39
C GLN A 258 5.39 -6.38 13.44
N ILE A 259 5.78 -5.46 12.56
CA ILE A 259 7.12 -4.87 12.53
C ILE A 259 7.38 -4.08 13.82
N ASN A 260 6.44 -3.23 14.25
CA ASN A 260 6.57 -2.44 15.48
C ASN A 260 6.64 -3.32 16.72
N ALA A 261 5.87 -4.41 16.78
CA ALA A 261 5.98 -5.40 17.85
C ALA A 261 7.36 -6.08 17.86
N GLY A 262 7.92 -6.39 16.69
CA GLY A 262 9.27 -6.94 16.57
C GLY A 262 10.36 -5.97 17.02
N ILE A 263 10.24 -4.67 16.69
CA ILE A 263 11.16 -3.62 17.13
C ILE A 263 11.09 -3.43 18.65
N ALA A 264 9.88 -3.38 19.21
CA ALA A 264 9.68 -3.25 20.65
C ALA A 264 10.21 -4.46 21.46
N ALA A 265 10.28 -5.63 20.83
CA ALA A 265 10.83 -6.85 21.41
C ALA A 265 12.37 -6.97 21.25
N MET A 266 13.03 -6.06 20.52
CA MET A 266 14.49 -6.07 20.46
C MET A 266 15.07 -5.65 21.82
N PRO A 267 15.98 -6.45 22.42
CA PRO A 267 16.68 -6.03 23.62
C PRO A 267 17.46 -4.76 23.32
N SER A 268 17.25 -3.71 24.11
CA SER A 268 18.08 -2.50 24.06
C SER A 268 19.54 -2.92 24.18
N ALA A 269 20.33 -2.64 23.15
CA ALA A 269 21.75 -2.95 23.14
C ALA A 269 22.36 -2.41 24.45
N SER A 270 22.84 -3.32 25.30
CA SER A 270 23.53 -2.94 26.53
C SER A 270 24.69 -2.03 26.16
N PRO A 271 24.87 -0.87 26.84
CA PRO A 271 26.03 -0.04 26.61
C PRO A 271 27.28 -0.86 26.96
N LEU A 272 28.19 -0.99 25.99
CA LEU A 272 29.56 -1.45 26.22
C LEU A 272 30.43 -0.27 26.66
#